data_AF-A0A1T4VVY5-F1
#
_entry.id   AF-A0A1T4VVY5-F1
#
_cell.length_a   1.000
_cell.length_b   1.000
_cell.length_c   1.000
_cell.angle_alpha   90.00
_cell.angle_beta   90.00
_cell.angle_gamma   90.00
#
_symmetry.space_group_name_H-M   'P 1'
#
loop_
_entity.id
_entity.type
_entity.pdbx_description
1 polymer ?
#
loop_
_entity_poly.entity_id
_entity_poly.type
_entity_poly.pdbx_seq_one_letter_code
_entity_poly.pdbx_strand_id
1 'polypeptide(L)'
;MHINDLNPNASITKTFWRFTIPAIAAMIVNGLYYLVDGIFIGHFVGAEGLKAINIAWPVISIIGGSGLMIGMGTGSLISIYRGEEKLAAARNAMTTGLLLTAIFGALSSIYILFLGKTLVDLQGATGLAQGYAVDYLNVFIFGSIATVAASALPFFIRNDDSPIVATSMMVVGALSNIAMNYVFIGVLKWGLEGAAIGTVVAQLISIAMALGYLASKSSYLSIFKHPLRSSVKDAKQTIVLGSSSLAMFMYYGVLVAFHNKLFVEYGSNVSVAAFAVVGYLMTLYYVVAEGIAEGMQPQVSFYHGAKQYNNIVKVAKLATLVSLIAGVLWLAVLNVFPDVVIGMFNSGNDALINEATTGIRIHLSAMYLDGLIILASMYFLSVGKGGTSLAISLSNMFIQLPFLAILPKLYGLNGVWMSMPLSNVVLASIVLPIMWHHILKQRTVPQSPELVPA
;
A
#
# COMPACT_ATOMS: atom_id res chain seq x y z
N MET A 1 -19.37 -4.39 -22.15
CA MET A 1 -18.72 -3.48 -23.11
C MET A 1 -17.57 -4.23 -23.75
N HIS A 2 -17.42 -4.14 -25.07
CA HIS A 2 -16.68 -5.09 -25.92
C HIS A 2 -15.37 -4.47 -26.44
N ILE A 3 -14.49 -5.32 -26.99
CA ILE A 3 -13.18 -5.05 -27.63
C ILE A 3 -13.13 -3.82 -28.57
N ASN A 4 -14.29 -3.32 -29.02
CA ASN A 4 -14.42 -2.12 -29.85
C ASN A 4 -14.24 -0.79 -29.11
N ASP A 5 -14.08 -0.79 -27.78
CA ASP A 5 -13.81 0.45 -27.02
C ASP A 5 -12.31 0.77 -26.92
N LEU A 6 -11.41 -0.09 -27.44
CA LEU A 6 -9.98 0.24 -27.59
C LEU A 6 -9.86 1.40 -28.57
N ASN A 7 -9.61 2.60 -28.05
CA ASN A 7 -9.51 3.79 -28.88
C ASN A 7 -8.07 3.94 -29.38
N PRO A 8 -7.76 3.64 -30.65
CA PRO A 8 -6.42 3.85 -31.21
C PRO A 8 -5.98 5.33 -31.17
N ASN A 9 -6.91 6.26 -30.92
CA ASN A 9 -6.66 7.70 -30.78
C ASN A 9 -6.64 8.17 -29.30
N ALA A 10 -6.78 7.28 -28.32
CA ALA A 10 -6.70 7.69 -26.92
C ALA A 10 -5.27 8.07 -26.54
N SER A 11 -5.10 9.30 -26.06
CA SER A 11 -3.82 9.77 -25.55
C SER A 11 -3.40 8.96 -24.33
N ILE A 12 -2.17 8.42 -24.37
CA ILE A 12 -1.54 7.71 -23.23
C ILE A 12 -1.62 8.55 -21.95
N THR A 13 -1.51 9.87 -22.05
CA THR A 13 -1.64 10.80 -20.91
C THR A 13 -3.06 10.81 -20.35
N LYS A 14 -4.09 10.75 -21.20
CA LYS A 14 -5.49 10.70 -20.75
C LYS A 14 -5.77 9.38 -20.03
N THR A 15 -5.32 8.26 -20.58
CA THR A 15 -5.44 6.95 -19.93
C THR A 15 -4.66 6.92 -18.62
N PHE A 16 -3.45 7.49 -18.59
CA PHE A 16 -2.67 7.61 -17.36
C PHE A 16 -3.46 8.27 -16.23
N TRP A 17 -4.01 9.46 -16.47
CA TRP A 17 -4.75 10.18 -15.44
C TRP A 17 -6.08 9.52 -15.06
N ARG A 18 -6.74 8.80 -15.98
CA ARG A 18 -7.95 8.03 -15.67
C ARG A 18 -7.71 6.95 -14.60
N PHE A 19 -6.53 6.34 -14.58
CA PHE A 19 -6.16 5.35 -13.57
C PHE A 19 -5.49 5.99 -12.35
N THR A 20 -4.61 6.96 -12.58
CA THR A 20 -3.76 7.52 -11.54
C THR A 20 -4.51 8.46 -10.59
N ILE A 21 -5.40 9.33 -11.08
CA ILE A 21 -6.15 10.24 -10.17
C ILE A 21 -7.03 9.44 -9.20
N PRO A 22 -7.85 8.47 -9.66
CA PRO A 22 -8.64 7.67 -8.72
C PRO A 22 -7.78 6.84 -7.76
N ALA A 23 -6.65 6.29 -8.22
CA ALA A 23 -5.73 5.55 -7.35
C ALA A 23 -5.10 6.42 -6.25
N ILE A 24 -4.64 7.64 -6.59
CA ILE A 24 -4.16 8.61 -5.59
C ILE A 24 -5.27 8.96 -4.61
N ALA A 25 -6.48 9.25 -5.10
CA ALA A 25 -7.62 9.55 -4.23
C ALA A 25 -7.95 8.39 -3.29
N ALA A 26 -7.91 7.15 -3.79
CA ALA A 26 -8.12 5.95 -2.98
C ALA A 26 -7.06 5.81 -1.88
N MET A 27 -5.78 6.03 -2.19
CA MET A 27 -4.69 5.96 -1.22
C MET A 27 -4.77 7.06 -0.16
N ILE A 28 -5.11 8.29 -0.55
CA ILE A 28 -5.33 9.39 0.39
C ILE A 28 -6.49 9.06 1.33
N VAL A 29 -7.62 8.58 0.80
CA VAL A 29 -8.79 8.25 1.61
C VAL A 29 -8.50 7.08 2.56
N ASN A 30 -7.75 6.07 2.09
CA ASN A 30 -7.31 4.97 2.94
C ASN A 30 -6.40 5.47 4.09
N GLY A 31 -5.46 6.38 3.80
CA GLY A 31 -4.60 7.01 4.81
C GLY A 31 -5.39 7.85 5.82
N LEU A 32 -6.34 8.67 5.34
CA LEU A 32 -7.21 9.49 6.21
C LEU A 32 -8.08 8.62 7.12
N TYR A 33 -8.57 7.48 6.62
CA TYR A 33 -9.34 6.55 7.42
C TYR A 33 -8.55 6.06 8.65
N TYR A 34 -7.28 5.64 8.49
CA TYR A 34 -6.44 5.23 9.63
C TYR A 34 -6.26 6.34 10.67
N LEU A 35 -6.13 7.60 10.21
CA LEU A 35 -6.04 8.74 11.13
C LEU A 35 -7.35 8.96 11.91
N VAL A 36 -8.48 8.90 11.22
CA VAL A 36 -9.80 9.06 11.86
C VAL A 36 -10.05 7.92 12.85
N ASP A 37 -9.71 6.68 12.51
CA ASP A 37 -9.83 5.53 13.42
C ASP A 37 -9.04 5.77 14.72
N GLY A 38 -7.77 6.19 14.59
CA GLY A 38 -6.96 6.58 15.74
C GLY A 38 -7.57 7.69 16.60
N ILE A 39 -8.21 8.70 15.99
CA ILE A 39 -8.90 9.78 16.72
C ILE A 39 -10.09 9.21 17.52
N PHE A 40 -10.92 8.36 16.91
CA PHE A 40 -12.07 7.75 17.61
C PHE A 40 -11.61 6.91 18.80
N ILE A 41 -10.63 6.02 18.60
CA ILE A 41 -10.12 5.19 19.69
C ILE A 41 -9.47 6.03 20.79
N GLY A 42 -8.65 7.02 20.42
CA GLY A 42 -8.00 7.92 21.38
C GLY A 42 -9.01 8.72 22.21
N HIS A 43 -10.08 9.21 21.59
CA HIS A 43 -11.08 10.04 22.26
C HIS A 43 -12.04 9.23 23.14
N PHE A 44 -12.54 8.09 22.64
CA PHE A 44 -13.62 7.34 23.31
C PHE A 44 -13.13 6.16 24.16
N VAL A 45 -11.97 5.57 23.83
CA VAL A 45 -11.37 4.43 24.58
C VAL A 45 -10.19 4.88 25.43
N GLY A 46 -9.45 5.90 24.98
CA GLY A 46 -8.33 6.48 25.71
C GLY A 46 -6.99 5.80 25.41
N ALA A 47 -5.97 6.15 26.22
CA ALA A 47 -4.57 5.76 25.99
C ALA A 47 -4.36 4.23 25.95
N GLU A 48 -5.08 3.48 26.78
CA GLU A 48 -5.00 2.01 26.78
C GLU A 48 -5.54 1.40 25.48
N GLY A 49 -6.55 2.01 24.85
CA GLY A 49 -7.07 1.59 23.54
C GLY A 49 -6.08 1.83 22.41
N LEU A 50 -5.43 3.00 22.38
CA LEU A 50 -4.37 3.30 21.40
C LEU A 50 -3.18 2.35 21.56
N LYS A 51 -2.78 2.08 22.80
CA LYS A 51 -1.72 1.11 23.11
C LYS A 51 -2.08 -0.29 22.61
N ALA A 52 -3.32 -0.73 22.84
CA ALA A 52 -3.82 -2.02 22.38
C ALA A 52 -3.80 -2.17 20.85
N ILE A 53 -4.22 -1.16 20.10
CA ILE A 53 -4.16 -1.18 18.62
C ILE A 53 -2.73 -1.31 18.12
N ASN A 54 -1.79 -0.56 18.70
CA ASN A 54 -0.38 -0.64 18.32
C ASN A 54 0.19 -2.04 18.55
N ILE A 55 -0.23 -2.73 19.62
CA ILE A 55 0.15 -4.12 19.91
C ILE A 55 -0.51 -5.10 18.92
N ALA A 56 -1.76 -4.87 18.51
CA ALA A 56 -2.47 -5.72 17.57
C ALA A 56 -2.02 -5.52 16.11
N TRP A 57 -1.49 -4.35 15.77
CA TRP A 57 -1.18 -3.95 14.39
C TRP A 57 -0.24 -4.91 13.65
N PRO A 58 0.88 -5.40 14.22
CA PRO A 58 1.74 -6.37 13.52
C PRO A 58 0.99 -7.63 13.06
N VAL A 59 0.05 -8.12 13.88
CA VAL A 59 -0.78 -9.30 13.58
C VAL A 59 -1.74 -9.00 12.42
N ILE A 60 -2.47 -7.87 12.49
CA ILE A 60 -3.45 -7.48 11.46
C ILE A 60 -2.79 -7.08 10.14
N SER A 61 -1.61 -6.47 10.19
CA SER A 61 -0.87 -6.03 9.00
C SER A 61 -0.52 -7.19 8.05
N ILE A 62 -0.28 -8.39 8.59
CA ILE A 62 -0.03 -9.61 7.79
C ILE A 62 -1.27 -10.01 6.99
N ILE A 63 -2.45 -9.81 7.56
CA ILE A 63 -3.74 -10.16 6.94
C ILE A 63 -4.05 -9.19 5.79
N GLY A 64 -3.95 -7.89 6.06
CA GLY A 64 -4.09 -6.85 5.03
C GLY A 64 -3.05 -7.02 3.93
N GLY A 65 -1.77 -7.24 4.31
CA GLY A 65 -0.67 -7.50 3.39
C GLY A 65 -0.89 -8.75 2.52
N SER A 66 -1.52 -9.80 3.06
CA SER A 66 -1.88 -10.99 2.28
C SER A 66 -2.95 -10.68 1.22
N GLY A 67 -3.93 -9.86 1.58
CA GLY A 67 -4.93 -9.37 0.62
C GLY A 67 -4.32 -8.49 -0.47
N LEU A 68 -3.39 -7.61 -0.12
CA LEU A 68 -2.63 -6.79 -1.09
C LEU A 68 -1.76 -7.64 -2.02
N MET A 69 -1.07 -8.67 -1.49
CA MET A 69 -0.31 -9.62 -2.29
C MET A 69 -1.22 -10.31 -3.34
N ILE A 70 -2.38 -10.81 -2.93
CA ILE A 70 -3.32 -11.45 -3.85
C ILE A 70 -3.89 -10.43 -4.84
N GLY A 71 -4.30 -9.25 -4.34
CA GLY A 71 -4.82 -8.14 -5.11
C GLY A 71 -3.93 -7.72 -6.26
N MET A 72 -2.70 -7.31 -5.96
CA MET A 72 -1.74 -6.84 -6.97
C MET A 72 -1.28 -7.97 -7.88
N GLY A 73 -1.04 -9.17 -7.34
CA GLY A 73 -0.58 -10.32 -8.12
C GLY A 73 -1.61 -10.78 -9.14
N THR A 74 -2.86 -11.00 -8.71
CA THR A 74 -3.96 -11.38 -9.61
C THR A 74 -4.34 -10.22 -10.54
N GLY A 75 -4.35 -8.98 -10.05
CA GLY A 75 -4.62 -7.80 -10.87
C GLY A 75 -3.65 -7.69 -12.05
N SER A 76 -2.34 -7.82 -11.80
CA SER A 76 -1.32 -7.83 -12.85
C SER A 76 -1.56 -8.92 -13.89
N LEU A 77 -1.87 -10.15 -13.47
CA LEU A 77 -2.22 -11.25 -14.36
C LEU A 77 -3.46 -10.97 -15.21
N ILE A 78 -4.51 -10.43 -14.60
CA ILE A 78 -5.73 -10.04 -15.31
C ILE A 78 -5.38 -9.06 -16.44
N SER A 79 -4.65 -7.99 -16.13
CA SER A 79 -4.28 -6.98 -17.12
C SER A 79 -3.36 -7.52 -18.21
N ILE A 80 -2.38 -8.38 -17.87
CA ILE A 80 -1.51 -9.05 -18.85
C ILE A 80 -2.36 -9.91 -19.79
N TYR A 81 -3.21 -10.80 -19.27
CA TYR A 81 -4.04 -11.67 -20.11
C TYR A 81 -5.06 -10.90 -20.94
N ARG A 82 -5.55 -9.75 -20.45
CA ARG A 82 -6.37 -8.82 -21.25
C ARG A 82 -5.57 -8.25 -22.42
N GLY A 83 -4.34 -7.80 -22.18
CA GLY A 83 -3.45 -7.32 -23.25
C GLY A 83 -3.05 -8.40 -24.25
N GLU A 84 -2.94 -9.66 -23.81
CA GLU A 84 -2.73 -10.82 -24.68
C GLU A 84 -3.99 -11.28 -25.43
N GLU A 85 -5.14 -10.60 -25.25
CA GLU A 85 -6.45 -10.98 -25.78
C GLU A 85 -6.96 -12.36 -25.31
N LYS A 86 -6.41 -12.90 -24.22
CA LYS A 86 -6.77 -14.20 -23.64
C LYS A 86 -7.82 -14.06 -22.53
N LEU A 87 -9.03 -13.68 -22.89
CA LEU A 87 -10.12 -13.43 -21.92
C LEU A 87 -10.44 -14.63 -21.02
N ALA A 88 -10.36 -15.85 -21.54
CA ALA A 88 -10.55 -17.06 -20.72
C ALA A 88 -9.46 -17.20 -19.65
N ALA A 89 -8.19 -16.89 -19.97
CA ALA A 89 -7.10 -16.90 -19.00
C ALA A 89 -7.26 -15.79 -17.96
N ALA A 90 -7.68 -14.59 -18.38
CA ALA A 90 -7.99 -13.49 -17.47
C ALA A 90 -9.10 -13.86 -16.45
N ARG A 91 -10.16 -14.54 -16.90
CA ARG A 91 -11.21 -15.07 -16.01
C ARG A 91 -10.70 -16.15 -15.05
N ASN A 92 -9.84 -17.05 -15.53
CA ASN A 92 -9.24 -18.08 -14.68
C ASN A 92 -8.31 -17.46 -13.62
N ALA A 93 -7.54 -16.43 -13.97
CA ALA A 93 -6.72 -15.67 -13.03
C ALA A 93 -7.57 -15.02 -11.94
N MET A 94 -8.66 -14.33 -12.33
CA MET A 94 -9.60 -13.71 -11.38
C MET A 94 -10.26 -14.76 -10.46
N THR A 95 -10.70 -15.90 -11.00
CA THR A 95 -11.26 -17.02 -10.22
C THR A 95 -10.22 -17.59 -9.26
N THR A 96 -8.98 -17.73 -9.70
CA THR A 96 -7.86 -18.19 -8.87
C THR A 96 -7.56 -17.19 -7.75
N GLY A 97 -7.58 -15.89 -8.02
CA GLY A 97 -7.41 -14.85 -7.00
C GLY A 97 -8.52 -14.84 -5.96
N LEU A 98 -9.78 -15.06 -6.36
CA LEU A 98 -10.90 -15.23 -5.42
C LEU A 98 -10.71 -16.46 -4.53
N LEU A 99 -10.28 -17.58 -5.10
CA LEU A 99 -9.97 -18.79 -4.33
C LEU A 99 -8.82 -18.55 -3.35
N LEU A 100 -7.73 -17.90 -3.79
CA LEU A 100 -6.61 -17.53 -2.93
C LEU A 100 -7.05 -16.57 -1.80
N THR A 101 -7.93 -15.62 -2.10
CA THR A 101 -8.51 -14.69 -1.11
C THR A 101 -9.22 -15.47 0.00
N ALA A 102 -10.04 -16.45 -0.35
CA ALA A 102 -10.72 -17.31 0.62
C ALA A 102 -9.74 -18.17 1.43
N ILE A 103 -8.75 -18.78 0.76
CA ILE A 103 -7.73 -19.62 1.41
C ILE A 103 -6.90 -18.80 2.40
N PHE A 104 -6.33 -17.66 1.98
CA PHE A 104 -5.53 -16.81 2.85
C PHE A 104 -6.35 -16.15 3.94
N GLY A 105 -7.63 -15.84 3.68
CA GLY A 105 -8.57 -15.40 4.71
C GLY A 105 -8.77 -16.45 5.80
N ALA A 106 -9.03 -17.71 5.41
CA ALA A 106 -9.18 -18.82 6.36
C ALA A 106 -7.87 -19.12 7.12
N LEU A 107 -6.72 -19.10 6.43
CA LEU A 107 -5.42 -19.24 7.07
C LEU A 107 -5.13 -18.10 8.05
N SER A 108 -5.55 -16.88 7.74
CA SER A 108 -5.44 -15.73 8.64
C SER A 108 -6.31 -15.88 9.89
N SER A 109 -7.54 -16.39 9.74
CA SER A 109 -8.40 -16.74 10.88
C SER A 109 -7.74 -17.77 11.81
N ILE A 110 -7.17 -18.83 11.23
CA ILE A 110 -6.43 -19.87 11.98
C ILE A 110 -5.21 -19.28 12.67
N TYR A 111 -4.45 -18.44 11.94
CA TYR A 111 -3.28 -17.73 12.47
C TYR A 111 -3.62 -16.89 13.71
N ILE A 112 -4.68 -16.08 13.67
CA ILE A 112 -5.11 -15.31 14.85
C ILE A 112 -5.58 -16.24 15.97
N LEU A 113 -6.41 -17.24 15.65
CA LEU A 113 -6.99 -18.13 16.66
C LEU A 113 -5.92 -18.84 17.51
N PHE A 114 -4.84 -19.30 16.88
CA PHE A 114 -3.79 -20.05 17.57
C PHE A 114 -2.62 -19.19 18.06
N LEU A 115 -2.28 -18.10 17.36
CA LEU A 115 -1.08 -17.31 17.65
C LEU A 115 -1.37 -15.88 18.11
N GLY A 116 -2.58 -15.35 17.91
CA GLY A 116 -2.92 -13.96 18.19
C GLY A 116 -2.59 -13.52 19.61
N LYS A 117 -3.10 -14.25 20.61
CA LYS A 117 -2.77 -13.97 22.03
C LYS A 117 -1.28 -14.13 22.32
N THR A 118 -0.64 -15.20 21.84
CA THR A 118 0.80 -15.42 22.05
C THR A 118 1.64 -14.28 21.48
N LEU A 119 1.28 -13.76 20.32
CA LEU A 119 1.98 -12.63 19.68
C LEU A 119 1.74 -11.30 20.40
N VAL A 120 0.56 -11.12 21.00
CA VAL A 120 0.30 -9.99 21.92
C VAL A 120 1.18 -10.11 23.18
N ASP A 121 1.25 -11.30 23.78
CA ASP A 121 2.03 -11.56 24.99
C ASP A 121 3.54 -11.38 24.74
N LEU A 122 4.04 -11.83 23.59
CA LEU A 122 5.45 -11.68 23.19
C LEU A 122 5.89 -10.23 23.04
N GLN A 123 4.96 -9.29 22.82
CA GLN A 123 5.25 -7.85 22.76
C GLN A 123 5.33 -7.22 24.16
N GLY A 124 5.19 -7.99 25.24
CA GLY A 124 5.26 -7.48 26.62
C GLY A 124 4.01 -6.75 27.08
N ALA A 125 2.88 -6.96 26.39
CA ALA A 125 1.61 -6.35 26.75
C ALA A 125 1.09 -6.90 28.09
N THR A 126 0.63 -6.01 28.97
CA THR A 126 0.05 -6.36 30.27
C THR A 126 -1.18 -5.50 30.57
N GLY A 127 -2.05 -5.98 31.48
CA GLY A 127 -3.19 -5.22 31.98
C GLY A 127 -4.29 -5.00 30.94
N LEU A 128 -4.95 -3.84 31.00
CA LEU A 128 -6.11 -3.52 30.14
C LEU A 128 -5.75 -3.48 28.65
N ALA A 129 -4.60 -2.90 28.28
CA ALA A 129 -4.13 -2.88 26.90
C ALA A 129 -3.98 -4.28 26.28
N GLN A 130 -3.54 -5.27 27.06
CA GLN A 130 -3.43 -6.65 26.59
C GLN A 130 -4.81 -7.25 26.33
N GLY A 131 -5.75 -7.08 27.26
CA GLY A 131 -7.14 -7.55 27.10
C GLY A 131 -7.79 -6.94 25.85
N TYR A 132 -7.71 -5.62 25.71
CA TYR A 132 -8.22 -4.90 24.54
C TYR A 132 -7.58 -5.37 23.22
N ALA A 133 -6.28 -5.62 23.19
CA ALA A 133 -5.62 -6.13 21.97
C ALA A 133 -6.13 -7.52 21.60
N VAL A 134 -6.34 -8.41 22.59
CA VAL A 134 -6.89 -9.76 22.36
C VAL A 134 -8.33 -9.69 21.89
N ASP A 135 -9.18 -8.86 22.52
CA ASP A 135 -10.58 -8.69 22.13
C ASP A 135 -10.70 -8.14 20.70
N TYR A 136 -9.85 -7.17 20.35
CA TYR A 136 -9.75 -6.64 19.00
C TYR A 136 -9.40 -7.74 17.99
N LEU A 137 -8.37 -8.56 18.27
CA LEU A 137 -7.98 -9.67 17.41
C LEU A 137 -9.07 -10.75 17.29
N ASN A 138 -9.81 -11.03 18.36
CA ASN A 138 -10.87 -12.04 18.36
C ASN A 138 -11.97 -11.73 17.33
N VAL A 139 -12.31 -10.45 17.14
CA VAL A 139 -13.24 -10.02 16.08
C VAL A 139 -12.68 -10.35 14.69
N PHE A 140 -11.38 -10.14 14.46
CA PHE A 140 -10.73 -10.45 13.20
C PHE A 140 -10.56 -11.95 12.94
N ILE A 141 -10.75 -12.85 13.92
CA ILE A 141 -10.84 -14.29 13.65
C ILE A 141 -11.97 -14.56 12.64
N PHE A 142 -13.13 -13.93 12.84
CA PHE A 142 -14.27 -14.03 11.92
C PHE A 142 -14.17 -13.04 10.75
N GLY A 143 -13.52 -11.89 10.97
CA GLY A 143 -13.33 -10.84 9.98
C GLY A 143 -12.21 -11.08 8.96
N SER A 144 -11.30 -12.02 9.18
CA SER A 144 -10.08 -12.17 8.36
C SER A 144 -10.35 -12.37 6.88
N ILE A 145 -11.34 -13.19 6.50
CA ILE A 145 -11.73 -13.36 5.10
C ILE A 145 -12.19 -12.02 4.51
N ALA A 146 -12.97 -11.24 5.27
CA ALA A 146 -13.42 -9.93 4.83
C ALA A 146 -12.23 -8.95 4.67
N THR A 147 -11.26 -8.98 5.59
CA THR A 147 -10.06 -8.13 5.50
C THR A 147 -9.21 -8.46 4.27
N VAL A 148 -8.95 -9.75 4.01
CA VAL A 148 -8.19 -10.17 2.82
C VAL A 148 -8.96 -9.79 1.55
N ALA A 149 -10.28 -10.03 1.50
CA ALA A 149 -11.10 -9.73 0.33
C ALA A 149 -11.25 -8.22 0.06
N ALA A 150 -11.51 -7.41 1.09
CA ALA A 150 -11.60 -5.96 0.95
C ALA A 150 -10.27 -5.34 0.49
N SER A 151 -9.14 -5.96 0.83
CA SER A 151 -7.82 -5.55 0.37
C SER A 151 -7.51 -6.03 -1.06
N ALA A 152 -8.02 -7.19 -1.48
CA ALA A 152 -7.72 -7.77 -2.80
C ALA A 152 -8.63 -7.29 -3.94
N LEU A 153 -9.95 -7.26 -3.70
CA LEU A 153 -10.96 -7.05 -4.75
C LEU A 153 -10.88 -5.70 -5.47
N PRO A 154 -10.54 -4.56 -4.82
CA PRO A 154 -10.33 -3.30 -5.53
C PRO A 154 -9.29 -3.40 -6.65
N PHE A 155 -8.22 -4.17 -6.44
CA PHE A 155 -7.18 -4.38 -7.46
C PHE A 155 -7.69 -5.23 -8.63
N PHE A 156 -8.55 -6.22 -8.37
CA PHE A 156 -9.13 -7.03 -9.43
C PHE A 156 -10.00 -6.16 -10.35
N ILE A 157 -10.84 -5.32 -9.76
CA ILE A 157 -11.76 -4.43 -10.48
C ILE A 157 -11.03 -3.30 -11.21
N ARG A 158 -9.97 -2.75 -10.60
CA ARG A 158 -9.10 -1.78 -11.26
C ARG A 158 -8.44 -2.39 -12.50
N ASN A 159 -7.97 -3.63 -12.40
CA ASN A 159 -7.38 -4.36 -13.53
C ASN A 159 -8.42 -4.94 -14.50
N ASP A 160 -9.71 -4.95 -14.14
CA ASP A 160 -10.87 -5.15 -15.03
C ASP A 160 -11.28 -3.88 -15.81
N ASP A 161 -10.40 -2.86 -15.85
CA ASP A 161 -10.59 -1.54 -16.50
C ASP A 161 -11.58 -0.59 -15.82
N SER A 162 -11.87 -0.80 -14.54
CA SER A 162 -12.83 0.03 -13.81
C SER A 162 -12.20 0.74 -12.60
N PRO A 163 -11.20 1.63 -12.81
CA PRO A 163 -10.50 2.32 -11.72
C PRO A 163 -11.41 3.19 -10.86
N ILE A 164 -12.46 3.79 -11.43
CA ILE A 164 -13.44 4.58 -10.70
C ILE A 164 -14.25 3.69 -9.74
N VAL A 165 -14.71 2.52 -10.21
CA VAL A 165 -15.47 1.57 -9.37
C VAL A 165 -14.61 1.08 -8.21
N ALA A 166 -13.37 0.68 -8.49
CA ALA A 166 -12.42 0.27 -7.45
C ALA A 166 -12.20 1.36 -6.41
N THR A 167 -12.04 2.61 -6.84
CA THR A 167 -11.85 3.76 -5.95
C THR A 167 -13.10 4.04 -5.13
N SER A 168 -14.28 4.04 -5.75
CA SER A 168 -15.55 4.24 -5.04
C SER A 168 -15.76 3.20 -3.94
N MET A 169 -15.35 1.94 -4.14
CA MET A 169 -15.42 0.91 -3.10
C MET A 169 -14.54 1.26 -1.90
N MET A 170 -13.31 1.72 -2.13
CA MET A 170 -12.39 2.11 -1.07
C MET A 170 -12.91 3.33 -0.31
N VAL A 171 -13.47 4.32 -1.03
CA VAL A 171 -14.06 5.52 -0.43
C VAL A 171 -15.31 5.18 0.39
N VAL A 172 -16.23 4.39 -0.16
CA VAL A 172 -17.43 3.96 0.57
C VAL A 172 -17.05 3.10 1.78
N GLY A 173 -16.05 2.23 1.66
CA GLY A 173 -15.51 1.46 2.78
C GLY A 173 -14.99 2.37 3.89
N ALA A 174 -14.14 3.35 3.56
CA ALA A 174 -13.62 4.32 4.53
C ALA A 174 -14.73 5.14 5.20
N LEU A 175 -15.67 5.69 4.43
CA LEU A 175 -16.79 6.46 4.98
C LEU A 175 -17.73 5.60 5.83
N SER A 176 -17.97 4.35 5.42
CA SER A 176 -18.77 3.40 6.20
C SER A 176 -18.08 3.08 7.52
N ASN A 177 -16.75 2.89 7.50
CA ASN A 177 -15.99 2.67 8.72
C ASN A 177 -16.13 3.85 9.69
N ILE A 178 -15.94 5.09 9.22
CA ILE A 178 -16.07 6.30 10.05
C ILE A 178 -17.47 6.37 10.67
N ALA A 179 -18.51 6.07 9.89
CA ALA A 179 -19.88 6.02 10.38
C ALA A 179 -20.07 4.92 11.44
N MET A 180 -19.52 3.71 11.22
CA MET A 180 -19.59 2.62 12.20
C MET A 180 -18.82 2.95 13.47
N ASN A 181 -17.68 3.63 13.39
CA ASN A 181 -16.93 4.08 14.57
C ASN A 181 -17.74 5.08 15.40
N TYR A 182 -18.39 6.04 14.76
CA TYR A 182 -19.29 6.96 15.45
C TYR A 182 -20.42 6.21 16.17
N VAL A 183 -21.05 5.23 15.52
CA VAL A 183 -22.15 4.46 16.11
C VAL A 183 -21.65 3.52 17.21
N PHE A 184 -20.72 2.62 16.91
CA PHE A 184 -20.30 1.55 17.83
C PHE A 184 -19.42 2.05 18.97
N ILE A 185 -18.52 2.98 18.70
CA ILE A 185 -17.60 3.51 19.71
C ILE A 185 -18.21 4.75 20.37
N GLY A 186 -18.72 5.70 19.59
CA GLY A 186 -19.23 6.97 20.12
C GLY A 186 -20.57 6.86 20.83
N VAL A 187 -21.56 6.24 20.18
CA VAL A 187 -22.94 6.14 20.71
C VAL A 187 -23.12 4.93 21.61
N LEU A 188 -22.78 3.73 21.11
CA LEU A 188 -22.99 2.47 21.83
C LEU A 188 -21.90 2.16 22.86
N LYS A 189 -20.76 2.84 22.79
CA LYS A 189 -19.64 2.70 23.72
C LYS A 189 -19.11 1.27 23.85
N TRP A 190 -19.08 0.53 22.75
CA TRP A 190 -18.54 -0.83 22.69
C TRP A 190 -17.00 -0.89 22.73
N GLY A 191 -16.35 0.24 23.01
CA GLY A 191 -14.91 0.32 23.16
C GLY A 191 -14.17 -0.14 21.90
N LEU A 192 -13.04 -0.83 22.11
CA LEU A 192 -12.17 -1.26 21.02
C LEU A 192 -12.75 -2.44 20.21
N GLU A 193 -13.57 -3.30 20.83
CA GLU A 193 -14.30 -4.36 20.12
C GLU A 193 -15.27 -3.74 19.08
N GLY A 194 -15.96 -2.66 19.45
CA GLY A 194 -16.80 -1.88 18.53
C GLY A 194 -16.05 -1.35 17.31
N ALA A 195 -14.80 -0.90 17.48
CA ALA A 195 -13.95 -0.45 16.37
C ALA A 195 -13.62 -1.59 15.40
N ALA A 196 -13.27 -2.76 15.94
CA ALA A 196 -12.99 -3.95 15.13
C ALA A 196 -14.24 -4.40 14.35
N ILE A 197 -15.41 -4.44 15.01
CA ILE A 197 -16.67 -4.82 14.36
C ILE A 197 -17.03 -3.81 13.26
N GLY A 198 -16.88 -2.51 13.54
CA GLY A 198 -17.12 -1.44 12.56
C GLY A 198 -16.25 -1.59 11.32
N THR A 199 -14.98 -1.95 11.53
CA THR A 199 -14.03 -2.24 10.45
C THR A 199 -14.45 -3.43 9.61
N VAL A 200 -14.82 -4.56 10.23
CA VAL A 200 -15.27 -5.75 9.50
C VAL A 200 -16.56 -5.47 8.72
N VAL A 201 -17.51 -4.73 9.30
CA VAL A 201 -18.76 -4.33 8.61
C VAL A 201 -18.47 -3.45 7.40
N ALA A 202 -17.59 -2.46 7.52
CA ALA A 202 -17.19 -1.60 6.40
C ALA A 202 -16.49 -2.39 5.27
N GLN A 203 -15.68 -3.38 5.63
CA GLN A 203 -15.06 -4.30 4.68
C GLN A 203 -16.10 -5.18 3.97
N LEU A 204 -17.11 -5.69 4.70
CA LEU A 204 -18.22 -6.45 4.12
C LEU A 204 -19.06 -5.61 3.14
N ILE A 205 -19.30 -4.33 3.44
CA ILE A 205 -19.96 -3.40 2.50
C ILE A 205 -19.13 -3.28 1.21
N SER A 206 -17.81 -3.09 1.34
CA SER A 206 -16.89 -3.00 0.21
C SER A 206 -16.90 -4.28 -0.64
N ILE A 207 -16.94 -5.45 0.01
CA ILE A 207 -17.03 -6.75 -0.67
C ILE A 207 -18.38 -6.92 -1.38
N ALA A 208 -19.48 -6.52 -0.76
CA ALA A 208 -20.80 -6.58 -1.38
C ALA A 208 -20.85 -5.75 -2.66
N MET A 209 -20.27 -4.54 -2.65
CA MET A 209 -20.12 -3.72 -3.85
C MET A 209 -19.26 -4.42 -4.92
N ALA A 210 -18.14 -5.03 -4.51
CA ALA A 210 -17.25 -5.75 -5.42
C ALA A 210 -17.96 -6.91 -6.13
N LEU A 211 -18.65 -7.77 -5.35
CA LEU A 211 -19.37 -8.92 -5.87
C LEU A 211 -20.54 -8.48 -6.75
N GLY A 212 -21.25 -7.42 -6.36
CA GLY A 212 -22.28 -6.79 -7.19
C GLY A 212 -21.75 -6.32 -8.55
N TYR A 213 -20.59 -5.66 -8.57
CA TYR A 213 -19.92 -5.27 -9.81
C TYR A 213 -19.52 -6.49 -10.65
N LEU A 214 -18.87 -7.49 -10.05
CA LEU A 214 -18.38 -8.70 -10.74
C LEU A 214 -19.51 -9.58 -11.29
N ALA A 215 -20.72 -9.47 -10.73
CA ALA A 215 -21.95 -10.10 -11.22
C ALA A 215 -22.70 -9.26 -12.26
N SER A 216 -22.42 -7.95 -12.33
CA SER A 216 -23.12 -7.02 -13.22
C SER A 216 -22.69 -7.17 -14.69
N LYS A 217 -23.44 -6.52 -15.60
CA LYS A 217 -23.04 -6.36 -17.02
C LYS A 217 -21.89 -5.35 -17.21
N SER A 218 -21.54 -4.59 -16.17
CA SER A 218 -20.50 -3.56 -16.20
C SER A 218 -19.10 -4.14 -16.02
N SER A 219 -18.96 -5.34 -15.41
CA SER A 219 -17.68 -6.05 -15.38
C SER A 219 -17.31 -6.58 -16.76
N TYR A 220 -16.07 -6.30 -17.18
CA TYR A 220 -15.55 -6.75 -18.47
C TYR A 220 -15.35 -8.27 -18.48
N LEU A 221 -14.82 -8.84 -17.40
CA LEU A 221 -14.62 -10.28 -17.29
C LEU A 221 -15.87 -11.06 -16.85
N SER A 222 -16.76 -10.47 -16.05
CA SER A 222 -18.05 -11.04 -15.59
C SER A 222 -17.97 -12.53 -15.22
N ILE A 223 -17.59 -12.82 -13.97
CA ILE A 223 -17.18 -14.18 -13.54
C ILE A 223 -18.34 -15.17 -13.46
N PHE A 224 -19.52 -14.72 -12.99
CA PHE A 224 -20.66 -15.60 -12.72
C PHE A 224 -21.39 -16.14 -13.96
N LYS A 225 -21.00 -15.69 -15.16
CA LYS A 225 -21.58 -16.15 -16.44
C LYS A 225 -20.78 -17.26 -17.10
N HIS A 226 -19.65 -17.65 -16.52
CA HIS A 226 -18.71 -18.61 -17.11
C HIS A 226 -18.31 -19.69 -16.09
N PRO A 227 -17.84 -20.86 -16.53
CA PRO A 227 -17.37 -21.91 -15.64
C PRO A 227 -16.20 -21.41 -14.78
N LEU A 228 -16.31 -21.57 -13.46
CA LEU A 228 -15.23 -21.25 -12.53
C LEU A 228 -14.11 -22.28 -12.70
N ARG A 229 -12.96 -21.83 -13.21
CA ARG A 229 -11.75 -22.65 -13.35
C ARG A 229 -10.59 -21.95 -12.65
N SER A 230 -9.93 -22.66 -11.75
CA SER A 230 -8.70 -22.20 -11.10
C SER A 230 -7.47 -22.86 -11.75
N SER A 231 -6.32 -22.23 -11.57
CA SER A 231 -5.07 -22.63 -12.18
C SER A 231 -3.94 -22.55 -11.16
N VAL A 232 -3.28 -23.68 -10.90
CA VAL A 232 -2.13 -23.73 -9.98
C VAL A 232 -1.00 -22.82 -10.47
N LYS A 233 -0.84 -22.72 -11.79
CA LYS A 233 0.13 -21.80 -12.41
C LYS A 233 -0.18 -20.35 -12.07
N ASP A 234 -1.44 -19.93 -12.23
CA ASP A 234 -1.86 -18.55 -11.93
C ASP A 234 -1.81 -18.27 -10.43
N ALA A 235 -2.05 -19.29 -9.58
CA ALA A 235 -1.92 -19.16 -8.14
C ALA A 235 -0.47 -18.89 -7.72
N LYS A 236 0.48 -19.70 -8.23
CA LYS A 236 1.91 -19.50 -7.99
C LYS A 236 2.37 -18.13 -8.48
N GLN A 237 1.93 -17.74 -9.67
CA GLN A 237 2.33 -16.47 -10.26
C GLN A 237 1.71 -15.29 -9.50
N THR A 238 0.47 -15.38 -9.04
CA THR A 238 -0.17 -14.38 -8.16
C THR A 238 0.67 -14.14 -6.91
N ILE A 239 1.04 -15.21 -6.19
CA ILE A 239 1.82 -15.11 -4.95
C ILE A 239 3.19 -14.49 -5.22
N VAL A 240 3.91 -14.96 -6.25
CA VAL A 240 5.24 -14.43 -6.60
C VAL A 240 5.16 -12.96 -6.99
N LEU A 241 4.16 -12.56 -7.77
CA LEU A 241 4.00 -11.17 -8.20
C LEU A 241 3.69 -10.24 -7.03
N GLY A 242 2.75 -10.59 -6.16
CA GLY A 242 2.35 -9.73 -5.05
C GLY A 242 3.24 -9.79 -3.81
N SER A 243 4.21 -10.72 -3.75
CA SER A 243 5.04 -10.94 -2.57
C SER A 243 5.81 -9.70 -2.10
N SER A 244 6.16 -8.80 -3.04
CA SER A 244 6.79 -7.51 -2.73
C SER A 244 5.94 -6.64 -1.82
N SER A 245 4.61 -6.69 -1.96
CA SER A 245 3.68 -5.88 -1.19
C SER A 245 3.56 -6.37 0.26
N LEU A 246 3.56 -7.69 0.48
CA LEU A 246 3.61 -8.26 1.83
C LEU A 246 4.95 -7.94 2.51
N ALA A 247 6.06 -8.07 1.78
CA ALA A 247 7.39 -7.69 2.28
C ALA A 247 7.46 -6.21 2.67
N MET A 248 6.78 -5.33 1.91
CA MET A 248 6.71 -3.90 2.15
C MET A 248 6.07 -3.56 3.52
N PHE A 249 4.93 -4.20 3.82
CA PHE A 249 4.25 -4.01 5.10
C PHE A 249 5.07 -4.50 6.30
N MET A 250 5.74 -5.65 6.16
CA MET A 250 6.55 -6.20 7.24
C MET A 250 7.78 -5.33 7.55
N TYR A 251 8.45 -4.75 6.55
CA TYR A 251 9.65 -3.96 6.81
C TYR A 251 9.35 -2.61 7.47
N TYR A 252 8.24 -1.96 7.12
CA TYR A 252 7.95 -0.61 7.61
C TYR A 252 7.94 -0.55 9.15
N GLY A 253 7.24 -1.50 9.78
CA GLY A 253 7.20 -1.60 11.25
C GLY A 253 8.58 -1.88 11.87
N VAL A 254 9.37 -2.76 11.25
CA VAL A 254 10.73 -3.09 11.72
C VAL A 254 11.64 -1.87 11.68
N LEU A 255 11.64 -1.12 10.57
CA LEU A 255 12.50 0.05 10.45
C LEU A 255 12.10 1.19 11.37
N VAL A 256 10.80 1.43 11.55
CA VAL A 256 10.31 2.42 12.52
C VAL A 256 10.74 2.04 13.95
N ALA A 257 10.70 0.76 14.32
CA ALA A 257 11.17 0.30 15.64
C ALA A 257 12.67 0.54 15.84
N PHE A 258 13.50 0.24 14.83
CA PHE A 258 14.95 0.51 14.90
C PHE A 258 15.25 2.01 15.02
N HIS A 259 14.57 2.87 14.25
CA HIS A 259 14.74 4.32 14.37
C HIS A 259 14.34 4.81 15.77
N ASN A 260 13.17 4.41 16.27
CA ASN A 260 12.73 4.79 17.62
C ASN A 260 13.75 4.40 18.69
N LYS A 261 14.27 3.17 18.64
CA LYS A 261 15.32 2.73 19.55
C LYS A 261 16.56 3.63 19.48
N LEU A 262 17.03 3.95 18.27
CA LEU A 262 18.21 4.79 18.07
C LEU A 262 17.97 6.26 18.44
N PHE A 263 16.75 6.79 18.28
CA PHE A 263 16.40 8.13 18.75
C PHE A 263 16.34 8.21 20.28
N VAL A 264 15.95 7.14 20.97
CA VAL A 264 16.07 7.05 22.43
C VAL A 264 17.54 6.96 22.87
N GLU A 265 18.36 6.18 22.15
CA GLU A 265 19.76 5.94 22.50
C GLU A 265 20.67 7.15 22.23
N TYR A 266 20.53 7.81 21.08
CA TYR A 266 21.39 8.90 20.62
C TYR A 266 20.76 10.29 20.80
N GLY A 267 19.47 10.37 21.15
CA GLY A 267 18.71 11.60 21.23
C GLY A 267 18.02 11.79 22.58
N SER A 268 16.81 12.33 22.54
CA SER A 268 15.98 12.65 23.69
C SER A 268 14.51 12.28 23.42
N ASN A 269 13.66 12.46 24.42
CA ASN A 269 12.21 12.34 24.23
C ASN A 269 11.68 13.31 23.16
N VAL A 270 12.32 14.47 22.99
CA VAL A 270 12.00 15.45 21.93
C VAL A 270 12.35 14.87 20.55
N SER A 271 13.46 14.13 20.43
CA SER A 271 13.89 13.46 19.20
C SER A 271 12.90 12.41 18.72
N VAL A 272 12.39 11.61 19.66
CA VAL A 272 11.38 10.58 19.38
C VAL A 272 10.08 11.23 18.91
N ALA A 273 9.64 12.30 19.60
CA ALA A 273 8.45 13.06 19.19
C ALA A 273 8.63 13.73 17.82
N ALA A 274 9.80 14.31 17.55
CA ALA A 274 10.15 14.90 16.26
C ALA A 274 10.14 13.87 15.14
N PHE A 275 10.67 12.66 15.38
CA PHE A 275 10.64 11.57 14.41
C PHE A 275 9.21 11.14 14.06
N ALA A 276 8.30 11.11 15.04
CA ALA A 276 6.89 10.84 14.78
C ALA A 276 6.26 11.90 13.84
N VAL A 277 6.50 13.20 14.10
CA VAL A 277 6.04 14.29 13.23
C VAL A 277 6.61 14.15 11.82
N VAL A 278 7.92 13.94 11.69
CA VAL A 278 8.60 13.76 10.40
C VAL A 278 8.04 12.54 9.65
N GLY A 279 7.74 11.45 10.36
CA GLY A 279 7.11 10.26 9.81
C GLY A 279 5.72 10.54 9.23
N TYR A 280 4.87 11.30 9.94
CA TYR A 280 3.57 11.71 9.41
C TYR A 280 3.68 12.54 8.13
N LEU A 281 4.65 13.46 8.08
CA LEU A 281 4.91 14.28 6.90
C LEU A 281 5.41 13.45 5.71
N MET A 282 6.23 12.43 5.96
CA MET A 282 6.67 11.50 4.93
C MET A 282 5.50 10.68 4.36
N THR A 283 4.62 10.19 5.23
CA THR A 283 3.45 9.37 4.84
C THR A 283 2.55 10.08 3.82
N LEU A 284 2.38 11.41 3.94
CA LEU A 284 1.59 12.20 2.99
C LEU A 284 2.12 12.12 1.55
N TYR A 285 3.44 12.14 1.37
CA TYR A 285 4.04 11.89 0.06
C TYR A 285 3.97 10.42 -0.34
N TYR A 286 4.25 9.52 0.61
CA TYR A 286 4.29 8.09 0.37
C TYR A 286 2.97 7.55 -0.23
N VAL A 287 1.82 7.93 0.34
CA VAL A 287 0.50 7.52 -0.19
C VAL A 287 0.21 8.07 -1.60
N VAL A 288 0.74 9.26 -1.92
CA VAL A 288 0.65 9.82 -3.28
C VAL A 288 1.54 9.04 -4.25
N ALA A 289 2.77 8.71 -3.86
CA ALA A 289 3.69 7.93 -4.66
C ALA A 289 3.16 6.50 -4.92
N GLU A 290 2.60 5.84 -3.91
CA GLU A 290 1.91 4.56 -4.07
C GLU A 290 0.71 4.68 -5.01
N GLY A 291 -0.13 5.70 -4.86
CA GLY A 291 -1.25 5.94 -5.77
C GLY A 291 -0.82 6.11 -7.24
N ILE A 292 0.31 6.78 -7.49
CA ILE A 292 0.90 6.90 -8.83
C ILE A 292 1.36 5.53 -9.36
N ALA A 293 2.02 4.73 -8.51
CA ALA A 293 2.48 3.39 -8.87
C ALA A 293 1.31 2.44 -9.16
N GLU A 294 0.28 2.44 -8.31
CA GLU A 294 -0.94 1.66 -8.52
C GLU A 294 -1.74 2.09 -9.75
N GLY A 295 -1.75 3.38 -10.08
CA GLY A 295 -2.36 3.89 -11.31
C GLY A 295 -1.60 3.46 -12.57
N MET A 296 -0.27 3.39 -12.49
CA MET A 296 0.61 2.91 -13.55
C MET A 296 0.43 1.41 -13.82
N GLN A 297 0.26 0.60 -12.77
CA GLN A 297 0.34 -0.86 -12.84
C GLN A 297 -0.58 -1.50 -13.90
N PRO A 298 -1.91 -1.24 -13.92
CA PRO A 298 -2.81 -1.88 -14.89
C PRO A 298 -2.44 -1.60 -16.35
N GLN A 299 -2.00 -0.37 -16.62
CA GLN A 299 -1.61 0.07 -17.96
C GLN A 299 -0.34 -0.63 -18.42
N VAL A 300 0.68 -0.67 -17.57
CA VAL A 300 1.95 -1.35 -17.88
C VAL A 300 1.72 -2.84 -18.09
N SER A 301 0.92 -3.48 -17.24
CA SER A 301 0.54 -4.90 -17.38
C SER A 301 -0.18 -5.17 -18.69
N PHE A 302 -1.16 -4.33 -19.06
CA PHE A 302 -1.88 -4.45 -20.33
C PHE A 302 -0.95 -4.29 -21.54
N TYR A 303 -0.16 -3.21 -21.60
CA TYR A 303 0.77 -2.99 -22.71
C TYR A 303 1.86 -4.05 -22.78
N HIS A 304 2.25 -4.65 -21.65
CA HIS A 304 3.18 -5.77 -21.63
C HIS A 304 2.59 -7.00 -22.30
N GLY A 305 1.35 -7.37 -21.95
CA GLY A 305 0.62 -8.46 -22.62
C GLY A 305 0.38 -8.19 -24.10
N ALA A 306 0.05 -6.95 -24.47
CA ALA A 306 -0.16 -6.52 -25.85
C ALA A 306 1.13 -6.33 -26.65
N LYS A 307 2.32 -6.47 -26.03
CA LYS A 307 3.64 -6.22 -26.62
C LYS A 307 3.83 -4.80 -27.18
N GLN A 308 3.27 -3.80 -26.51
CA GLN A 308 3.37 -2.38 -26.86
C GLN A 308 4.37 -1.64 -25.98
N TYR A 309 5.64 -2.01 -26.12
CA TYR A 309 6.71 -1.51 -25.25
C TYR A 309 6.95 0.00 -25.37
N ASN A 310 6.61 0.62 -26.51
CA ASN A 310 6.65 2.08 -26.65
C ASN A 310 5.67 2.79 -25.69
N ASN A 311 4.49 2.20 -25.45
CA ASN A 311 3.51 2.77 -24.54
C ASN A 311 3.93 2.58 -23.08
N ILE A 312 4.60 1.47 -22.75
CA ILE A 312 5.25 1.29 -21.44
C ILE A 312 6.26 2.40 -21.16
N VAL A 313 7.12 2.76 -22.12
CA VAL A 313 8.09 3.87 -21.97
C VAL A 313 7.37 5.19 -21.66
N LYS A 314 6.31 5.51 -22.40
CA LYS A 314 5.54 6.75 -22.22
C LYS A 314 4.92 6.81 -20.82
N VAL A 315 4.27 5.73 -20.39
CA VAL A 315 3.65 5.63 -19.05
C VAL A 315 4.70 5.71 -17.94
N ALA A 316 5.79 4.95 -18.04
CA ALA A 316 6.82 4.92 -17.02
C ALA A 316 7.53 6.29 -16.86
N LYS A 317 7.77 7.00 -17.97
CA LYS A 317 8.28 8.38 -17.94
C LYS A 317 7.32 9.33 -17.24
N LEU A 318 6.03 9.24 -17.55
CA LEU A 318 5.01 10.11 -16.95
C LEU A 318 4.87 9.82 -15.44
N ALA A 319 4.80 8.56 -15.05
CA ALA A 319 4.74 8.16 -13.64
C ALA A 319 5.97 8.64 -12.85
N THR A 320 7.17 8.48 -13.42
CA THR A 320 8.43 8.95 -12.82
C THR A 320 8.44 10.46 -12.67
N LEU A 321 8.04 11.20 -13.71
CA LEU A 321 8.01 12.66 -13.67
C LEU A 321 7.00 13.17 -12.64
N VAL A 322 5.78 12.62 -12.61
CA VAL A 322 4.74 13.03 -11.66
C VAL A 322 5.15 12.73 -10.22
N SER A 323 5.71 11.54 -9.96
CA SER A 323 6.19 11.15 -8.62
C SER A 323 7.35 12.03 -8.15
N LEU A 324 8.33 12.29 -9.03
CA LEU A 324 9.45 13.19 -8.75
C LEU A 324 8.98 14.62 -8.46
N ILE A 325 8.09 15.17 -9.29
CA ILE A 325 7.54 16.53 -9.09
C ILE A 325 6.78 16.60 -7.77
N ALA A 326 5.92 15.62 -7.47
CA ALA A 326 5.17 15.58 -6.23
C ALA A 326 6.11 15.56 -5.00
N GLY A 327 7.16 14.73 -5.04
CA GLY A 327 8.12 14.64 -3.94
C GLY A 327 8.98 15.88 -3.77
N VAL A 328 9.46 16.48 -4.87
CA VAL A 328 10.26 17.71 -4.83
C VAL A 328 9.42 18.91 -4.37
N LEU A 329 8.19 19.05 -4.86
CA LEU A 329 7.29 20.11 -4.41
C LEU A 329 6.94 19.95 -2.93
N TRP A 330 6.67 18.72 -2.48
CA TRP A 330 6.41 18.48 -1.06
C TRP A 330 7.63 18.80 -0.20
N LEU A 331 8.83 18.38 -0.62
CA LEU A 331 10.07 18.72 0.08
C LEU A 331 10.29 20.23 0.17
N ALA A 332 10.00 20.96 -0.92
CA ALA A 332 10.11 22.41 -0.95
C ALA A 332 9.14 23.06 0.04
N VAL A 333 7.87 22.63 0.08
CA VAL A 333 6.89 23.12 1.06
C VAL A 333 7.39 22.90 2.50
N LEU A 334 7.88 21.70 2.81
CA LEU A 334 8.39 21.35 4.14
C LEU A 334 9.62 22.18 4.56
N ASN A 335 10.46 22.59 3.60
CA ASN A 335 11.66 23.38 3.89
C ASN A 335 11.40 24.89 3.93
N VAL A 336 10.43 25.39 3.17
CA VAL A 336 10.07 26.81 3.15
C VAL A 336 9.16 27.18 4.32
N PHE A 337 8.26 26.28 4.73
CA PHE A 337 7.29 26.52 5.80
C PHE A 337 7.33 25.46 6.92
N PRO A 338 8.50 25.13 7.50
CA PRO A 338 8.59 24.06 8.51
C PRO A 338 7.75 24.36 9.75
N ASP A 339 7.78 25.60 10.25
CA ASP A 339 7.06 25.99 11.48
C ASP A 339 5.54 25.88 11.33
N VAL A 340 5.00 26.23 10.15
CA VAL A 340 3.57 26.12 9.87
C VAL A 340 3.16 24.66 9.86
N VAL A 341 3.91 23.81 9.15
CA VAL A 341 3.58 22.40 8.97
C VAL A 341 3.78 21.60 10.26
N ILE A 342 4.85 21.86 11.02
CA ILE A 342 5.09 21.24 12.32
C ILE A 342 4.10 21.76 13.37
N GLY A 343 3.78 23.06 13.33
CA GLY A 343 2.83 23.71 14.23
C GLY A 343 1.40 23.15 14.15
N MET A 344 1.05 22.48 13.04
CA MET A 344 -0.20 21.71 12.93
C MET A 344 -0.27 20.51 13.89
N PHE A 345 0.88 19.94 14.28
CA PHE A 345 0.94 18.78 15.18
C PHE A 345 1.13 19.18 16.64
N ASN A 346 1.87 20.27 16.89
CA ASN A 346 2.10 20.77 18.24
C ASN A 346 2.45 22.26 18.20
N SER A 347 1.62 23.10 18.81
CA SER A 347 1.86 24.54 18.92
C SER A 347 2.51 24.86 20.28
N GLY A 348 3.66 25.53 20.26
CA GLY A 348 4.29 26.09 21.47
C GLY A 348 5.42 25.26 22.11
N ASN A 349 6.03 24.31 21.40
CA ASN A 349 7.27 23.66 21.84
C ASN A 349 8.41 23.91 20.85
N ASP A 350 9.19 24.96 21.10
CA ASP A 350 10.30 25.38 20.23
C ASP A 350 11.38 24.30 20.08
N ALA A 351 11.63 23.50 21.12
CA ALA A 351 12.59 22.40 21.04
C ALA A 351 12.13 21.33 20.02
N LEU A 352 10.85 20.98 20.04
CA LEU A 352 10.26 20.05 19.08
C LEU A 352 10.29 20.62 17.65
N ILE A 353 9.95 21.90 17.48
CA ILE A 353 9.96 22.56 16.16
C ILE A 353 11.38 22.55 15.57
N ASN A 354 12.39 22.93 16.35
CA ASN A 354 13.78 22.94 15.90
C ASN A 354 14.28 21.53 15.53
N GLU A 355 13.93 20.54 16.35
CA GLU A 355 14.37 19.17 16.12
C GLU A 355 13.65 18.51 14.94
N ALA A 356 12.33 18.69 14.80
CA ALA A 356 11.57 18.23 13.65
C ALA A 356 12.01 18.94 12.36
N THR A 357 12.36 20.23 12.42
CA THR A 357 12.92 20.96 11.27
C THR A 357 14.25 20.36 10.82
N THR A 358 15.11 19.97 11.76
CA THR A 358 16.35 19.25 11.47
C THR A 358 16.06 17.89 10.84
N GLY A 359 15.10 17.15 11.40
CA GLY A 359 14.61 15.89 10.84
C GLY A 359 14.08 16.03 9.42
N ILE A 360 13.26 17.05 9.11
CA ILE A 360 12.78 17.35 7.76
C ILE A 360 13.96 17.56 6.80
N ARG A 361 14.92 18.41 7.18
CA ARG A 361 16.06 18.79 6.31
C ARG A 361 16.98 17.61 6.02
N ILE A 362 17.19 16.73 7.00
CA ILE A 362 18.11 15.60 6.86
C ILE A 362 17.36 14.38 6.35
N HIS A 363 16.37 13.89 7.10
CA HIS A 363 15.70 12.62 6.87
C HIS A 363 14.88 12.60 5.58
N LEU A 364 14.18 13.69 5.27
CA LEU A 364 13.32 13.77 4.10
C LEU A 364 14.05 14.28 2.84
N SER A 365 15.34 14.61 2.96
CA SER A 365 16.15 15.18 1.85
C SER A 365 16.11 14.35 0.57
N ALA A 366 15.97 13.03 0.68
CA ALA A 366 15.91 12.11 -0.45
C ALA A 366 14.57 11.35 -0.55
N MET A 367 13.49 11.84 0.10
CA MET A 367 12.22 11.11 0.12
C MET A 367 11.63 10.88 -1.28
N TYR A 368 11.87 11.79 -2.23
CA TYR A 368 11.41 11.62 -3.61
C TYR A 368 11.97 10.35 -4.28
N LEU A 369 13.17 9.89 -3.88
CA LEU A 369 13.75 8.64 -4.38
C LEU A 369 12.96 7.42 -3.92
N ASP A 370 12.34 7.48 -2.73
CA ASP A 370 11.51 6.39 -2.20
C ASP A 370 10.33 6.12 -3.13
N GLY A 371 9.64 7.18 -3.56
CA GLY A 371 8.57 7.06 -4.56
C GLY A 371 9.03 6.51 -5.91
N LEU A 372 10.29 6.75 -6.31
CA LEU A 372 10.85 6.14 -7.52
C LEU A 372 11.22 4.66 -7.32
N ILE A 373 11.63 4.26 -6.12
CA ILE A 373 11.89 2.86 -5.76
C ILE A 373 10.57 2.07 -5.75
N ILE A 374 9.50 2.64 -5.19
CA ILE A 374 8.14 2.06 -5.24
C ILE A 374 7.69 1.87 -6.68
N LEU A 375 7.87 2.90 -7.52
CA LEU A 375 7.56 2.81 -8.95
C LEU A 375 8.33 1.71 -9.65
N ALA A 376 9.61 1.53 -9.34
CA ALA A 376 10.44 0.50 -9.94
C ALA A 376 10.01 -0.92 -9.52
N SER A 377 9.73 -1.13 -8.24
CA SER A 377 9.14 -2.39 -7.74
C SER A 377 7.83 -2.69 -8.48
N MET A 378 6.92 -1.72 -8.51
CA MET A 378 5.62 -1.85 -9.19
C MET A 378 5.76 -2.09 -10.70
N TYR A 379 6.73 -1.48 -11.37
CA TYR A 379 7.03 -1.75 -12.77
C TYR A 379 7.39 -3.23 -13.01
N PHE A 380 8.32 -3.78 -12.21
CA PHE A 380 8.73 -5.18 -12.35
C PHE A 380 7.59 -6.14 -12.05
N LEU A 381 6.75 -5.84 -11.05
CA LEU A 381 5.50 -6.57 -10.81
C LEU A 381 4.58 -6.53 -12.04
N SER A 382 4.42 -5.34 -12.65
CA SER A 382 3.52 -5.14 -13.78
C SER A 382 3.92 -5.92 -15.04
N VAL A 383 5.22 -6.14 -15.25
CA VAL A 383 5.77 -6.89 -16.39
C VAL A 383 6.05 -8.37 -16.08
N GLY A 384 5.42 -8.92 -15.03
CA GLY A 384 5.50 -10.34 -14.70
C GLY A 384 6.79 -10.76 -13.97
N LYS A 385 7.62 -9.83 -13.51
CA LYS A 385 8.91 -10.08 -12.83
C LYS A 385 8.81 -9.93 -11.31
N GLY A 386 7.91 -10.69 -10.69
CA GLY A 386 7.65 -10.66 -9.24
C GLY A 386 8.88 -10.89 -8.37
N GLY A 387 9.80 -11.79 -8.77
CA GLY A 387 11.05 -12.01 -8.03
C GLY A 387 11.95 -10.77 -7.98
N THR A 388 12.01 -9.98 -9.06
CA THR A 388 12.75 -8.71 -9.09
C THR A 388 12.04 -7.66 -8.24
N SER A 389 10.70 -7.60 -8.30
CA SER A 389 9.89 -6.73 -7.44
C SER A 389 10.15 -7.00 -5.95
N LEU A 390 10.12 -8.27 -5.55
CA LEU A 390 10.41 -8.71 -4.19
C LEU A 390 11.84 -8.39 -3.77
N ALA A 391 12.82 -8.63 -4.65
CA ALA A 391 14.21 -8.30 -4.38
C ALA A 391 14.39 -6.80 -4.10
N ILE A 392 13.73 -5.91 -4.86
CA ILE A 392 13.77 -4.46 -4.61
C ILE A 392 13.21 -4.13 -3.22
N SER A 393 12.03 -4.66 -2.86
CA SER A 393 11.40 -4.41 -1.56
C SER A 393 12.27 -4.90 -0.39
N LEU A 394 12.87 -6.08 -0.51
CA LEU A 394 13.77 -6.62 0.51
C LEU A 394 15.09 -5.85 0.57
N SER A 395 15.66 -5.46 -0.57
CA SER A 395 16.86 -4.64 -0.63
C SER A 395 16.68 -3.29 0.04
N ASN A 396 15.47 -2.69 0.01
CA ASN A 396 15.18 -1.48 0.76
C ASN A 396 15.44 -1.63 2.25
N MET A 397 14.95 -2.72 2.84
CA MET A 397 15.21 -3.04 4.25
C MET A 397 16.70 -3.35 4.50
N PHE A 398 17.27 -4.28 3.72
CA PHE A 398 18.62 -4.79 4.00
C PHE A 398 19.72 -3.75 3.76
N ILE A 399 19.54 -2.84 2.80
CA ILE A 399 20.51 -1.76 2.56
C ILE A 399 20.45 -0.72 3.67
N GLN A 400 19.28 -0.47 4.27
CA GLN A 400 19.13 0.53 5.32
C GLN A 400 19.71 0.10 6.68
N LEU A 401 19.68 -1.19 7.02
CA LEU A 401 20.17 -1.70 8.30
C LEU A 401 21.66 -1.36 8.58
N PRO A 402 22.61 -1.53 7.64
CA PRO A 402 23.99 -1.08 7.82
C PRO A 402 24.13 0.41 8.12
N PHE A 403 23.34 1.28 7.47
CA PHE A 403 23.39 2.72 7.74
C PHE A 403 22.91 3.02 9.17
N LEU A 404 21.81 2.40 9.61
CA LEU A 404 21.31 2.51 10.98
C LEU A 404 22.31 2.00 12.02
N ALA A 405 23.12 0.99 11.69
CA ALA A 405 24.12 0.45 12.61
C ALA A 405 25.42 1.26 12.68
N ILE A 406 25.79 1.96 11.59
CA ILE A 406 27.09 2.62 11.43
C ILE A 406 26.99 4.14 11.61
N LEU A 407 26.06 4.82 10.95
CA LEU A 407 26.02 6.28 10.95
C LEU A 407 25.80 6.90 12.33
N PRO A 408 24.95 6.37 13.22
CA PRO A 408 24.78 6.94 14.56
C PRO A 408 26.08 6.93 15.37
N LYS A 409 26.93 5.90 15.17
CA LYS A 409 28.25 5.82 15.83
C LYS A 409 29.24 6.87 15.33
N LEU A 410 29.09 7.32 14.09
CA LEU A 410 29.98 8.30 13.45
C LEU A 410 29.49 9.75 13.63
N TYR A 411 28.17 9.96 13.60
CA TYR A 411 27.55 11.28 13.52
C TYR A 411 26.49 11.53 14.61
N GLY A 412 26.40 10.66 15.63
CA GLY A 412 25.43 10.78 16.72
C GLY A 412 23.98 10.77 16.21
N LEU A 413 23.15 11.63 16.80
CA LEU A 413 21.75 11.81 16.43
C LEU A 413 21.55 12.12 14.93
N ASN A 414 22.42 12.95 14.34
CA ASN A 414 22.36 13.24 12.90
C ASN A 414 22.61 11.98 12.06
N GLY A 415 23.41 11.04 12.56
CA GLY A 415 23.60 9.73 11.93
C GLY A 415 22.32 8.90 11.86
N VAL A 416 21.46 9.00 12.87
CA VAL A 416 20.12 8.36 12.85
C VAL A 416 19.27 8.99 11.74
N TRP A 417 19.20 10.32 11.69
CA TRP A 417 18.44 11.04 10.66
C TRP A 417 18.95 10.75 9.24
N MET A 418 20.26 10.66 9.04
CA MET A 418 20.90 10.40 7.73
C MET A 418 20.73 8.96 7.23
N SER A 419 20.29 8.02 8.08
CA SER A 419 20.29 6.60 7.73
C SER A 419 19.37 6.25 6.56
N MET A 420 18.14 6.77 6.56
CA MET A 420 17.18 6.58 5.47
C MET A 420 17.58 7.26 4.15
N PRO A 421 17.89 8.57 4.10
CA PRO A 421 18.16 9.23 2.83
C PRO A 421 19.41 8.64 2.14
N LEU A 422 20.46 8.28 2.90
CA LEU A 422 21.66 7.66 2.31
C LEU A 422 21.41 6.23 1.83
N SER A 423 20.62 5.43 2.55
CA SER A 423 20.22 4.10 2.05
C SER A 423 19.41 4.19 0.77
N ASN A 424 18.50 5.16 0.69
CA ASN A 424 17.66 5.38 -0.48
C ASN A 424 18.47 5.85 -1.69
N VAL A 425 19.48 6.70 -1.50
CA VAL A 425 20.41 7.09 -2.58
C VAL A 425 21.13 5.86 -3.14
N VAL A 426 21.66 4.99 -2.26
CA VAL A 426 22.35 3.76 -2.70
C VAL A 426 21.39 2.85 -3.45
N LEU A 427 20.21 2.56 -2.89
CA LEU A 427 19.26 1.67 -3.54
C LEU A 427 18.76 2.24 -4.88
N ALA A 428 18.41 3.52 -4.93
CA ALA A 428 17.96 4.18 -6.16
C ALA A 428 19.05 4.15 -7.25
N SER A 429 20.32 4.30 -6.87
CA SER A 429 21.46 4.21 -7.81
C SER A 429 21.58 2.84 -8.48
N ILE A 430 21.06 1.78 -7.85
CA ILE A 430 21.06 0.42 -8.38
C ILE A 430 19.77 0.13 -9.15
N VAL A 431 18.62 0.44 -8.54
CA VAL A 431 17.30 0.01 -9.03
C VAL A 431 16.84 0.80 -10.26
N LEU A 432 17.04 2.12 -10.28
CA LEU A 432 16.56 2.96 -11.37
C LEU A 432 17.26 2.65 -12.71
N PRO A 433 18.60 2.46 -12.76
CA PRO A 433 19.26 2.01 -13.98
C PRO A 433 18.80 0.63 -14.44
N ILE A 434 18.58 -0.32 -13.52
CA ILE A 434 18.07 -1.66 -13.85
C ILE A 434 16.68 -1.56 -14.49
N MET A 435 15.78 -0.74 -13.92
CA MET A 435 14.44 -0.49 -14.46
C MET A 435 14.52 0.11 -15.87
N TRP A 436 15.28 1.18 -16.08
CA TRP A 436 15.38 1.85 -17.38
C TRP A 436 16.10 1.03 -18.44
N HIS A 437 17.16 0.31 -18.08
CA HIS A 437 17.80 -0.62 -18.98
C HIS A 437 16.81 -1.70 -19.46
N HIS A 438 16.01 -2.24 -18.53
CA HIS A 438 15.01 -3.24 -18.87
C HIS A 438 13.93 -2.69 -19.81
N ILE A 439 13.39 -1.50 -19.53
CA ILE A 439 12.37 -0.85 -20.36
C ILE A 439 12.89 -0.59 -21.78
N LEU A 440 14.09 -0.03 -21.90
CA LEU A 440 14.66 0.29 -23.21
C LEU A 440 15.01 -0.96 -24.01
N LYS A 441 15.47 -2.03 -23.35
CA LYS A 441 15.75 -3.31 -24.01
C LYS A 441 14.49 -3.96 -24.57
N GLN A 442 13.33 -3.83 -23.92
CA GLN A 442 12.08 -4.38 -24.46
C GLN A 442 11.62 -3.69 -25.75
N ARG A 443 12.05 -2.45 -26.00
CA ARG A 443 11.69 -1.69 -27.18
C ARG A 443 12.18 -2.31 -28.50
N THR A 444 13.22 -3.15 -28.45
CA THR A 444 13.79 -3.82 -29.63
C THR A 444 13.03 -5.08 -30.04
N VAL A 445 12.07 -5.54 -29.23
CA VAL A 445 11.20 -6.68 -29.55
C VAL A 445 10.13 -6.24 -30.58
N PRO A 446 9.79 -7.09 -31.58
CA PRO A 446 8.73 -6.79 -32.54
C PRO A 446 7.42 -6.37 -31.86
N GLN A 447 6.83 -5.26 -32.30
CA GLN A 447 5.66 -4.65 -31.68
C GLN A 447 4.37 -5.04 -32.41
N SER A 448 3.31 -5.26 -31.63
CA SER A 448 1.94 -5.39 -32.15
C SER A 448 1.35 -4.01 -32.47
N PRO A 449 0.24 -3.93 -33.24
CA PRO A 449 -0.49 -2.67 -33.47
C PRO A 449 -0.84 -1.93 -32.18
N GLU A 450 -0.90 -0.59 -32.21
CA GLU A 450 -1.25 0.24 -31.04
C GLU A 450 -2.72 0.02 -30.64
N LEU A 451 -2.93 -0.48 -29.42
CA LEU A 451 -4.21 -0.72 -28.76
C LEU A 451 -4.11 -0.07 -27.38
N VAL A 452 -4.94 0.93 -27.10
CA VAL A 452 -4.96 1.63 -25.82
C VAL A 452 -6.14 1.09 -25.01
N PRO A 453 -5.96 0.67 -23.73
CA PRO A 453 -7.05 0.22 -22.88
C PRO A 453 -8.14 1.31 -22.81
N ALA A 454 -9.37 0.86 -23.01
CA ALA A 454 -10.55 1.63 -23.41
C ALA A 454 -10.93 2.71 -22.42
#